data_AF-A0A367GL45-F1
#
_entry.id   AF-A0A367GL45-F1
#
_cell.length_a   1.000
_cell.length_b   1.000
_cell.length_c   1.000
_cell.angle_alpha   90.00
_cell.angle_beta   90.00
_cell.angle_gamma   90.00
#
_symmetry.space_group_name_H-M   'P 1'
#
loop_
_entity.id
_entity.type
_entity.pdbx_description
1 polymer ?
#
loop_
_entity_poly.entity_id
_entity_poly.type
_entity_poly.pdbx_seq_one_letter_code
_entity_poly.pdbx_strand_id
1 'polypeptide(L)'
;MAIPKVIYQTFKHSRLPLLNRLAIKWLKWRNQNYRYEFYDDARIEVFLLEDFGADVLHTYKKINIGAAKADFFRYCILYKKGGIYLDIDAYVLGKLDEFIQHDDKAVISHERNPGLFVQWAMIYEAGHPFLRDTISNVMDNINQNKYPNDVHQMTGPRPYSLVINNYIANNKPVDYRILGVDYNKYIKSRLPLSKMLYKKGEHWKKLQVSQPVVSAD
;
A
#
# COMPACT_ATOMS: atom_id res chain seq x y z
N MET A 1 -21.69 3.33 2.67
CA MET A 1 -20.47 2.66 3.14
C MET A 1 -19.36 3.70 3.09
N ALA A 2 -18.69 3.97 4.20
CA ALA A 2 -17.66 5.03 4.25
C ALA A 2 -16.42 4.65 3.43
N ILE A 3 -16.00 3.38 3.47
CA ILE A 3 -14.98 2.83 2.56
C ILE A 3 -15.58 2.58 1.16
N PRO A 4 -15.08 3.23 0.09
CA PRO A 4 -15.53 2.97 -1.27
C PRO A 4 -15.25 1.53 -1.74
N LYS A 5 -16.19 0.95 -2.51
CA LYS A 5 -16.03 -0.41 -3.07
C LYS A 5 -15.15 -0.43 -4.31
N VAL A 6 -13.88 -0.09 -4.15
CA VAL A 6 -12.86 -0.13 -5.21
C VAL A 6 -11.61 -0.82 -4.70
N ILE A 7 -11.08 -1.75 -5.49
CA ILE A 7 -9.84 -2.46 -5.24
C ILE A 7 -8.75 -1.90 -6.17
N TYR A 8 -7.65 -1.47 -5.59
CA TYR A 8 -6.45 -0.98 -6.27
C TYR A 8 -5.32 -2.00 -6.15
N GLN A 9 -4.64 -2.25 -7.27
CA GLN A 9 -3.34 -2.93 -7.29
C GLN A 9 -2.40 -2.20 -8.23
N THR A 10 -1.09 -2.36 -8.02
CA THR A 10 -0.07 -1.80 -8.91
C THR A 10 1.01 -2.80 -9.24
N PHE A 11 1.61 -2.63 -10.42
CA PHE A 11 2.87 -3.24 -10.79
C PHE A 11 3.56 -2.37 -11.84
N LYS A 12 4.88 -2.50 -11.98
CA LYS A 12 5.70 -1.63 -12.85
C LYS A 12 5.17 -1.51 -14.29
N HIS A 13 4.49 -2.54 -14.79
CA HIS A 13 3.88 -2.52 -16.12
C HIS A 13 2.58 -3.34 -16.13
N SER A 14 1.71 -3.03 -17.08
CA SER A 14 0.42 -3.69 -17.26
C SER A 14 0.49 -5.17 -17.71
N ARG A 15 1.66 -5.67 -18.13
CA ARG A 15 1.84 -7.08 -18.53
C ARG A 15 2.20 -7.95 -17.31
N LEU A 16 1.19 -8.56 -16.71
CA LEU A 16 1.34 -9.44 -15.56
C LEU A 16 1.51 -10.92 -15.96
N PRO A 17 2.24 -11.73 -15.18
CA PRO A 17 2.27 -13.19 -15.33
C PRO A 17 0.88 -13.83 -15.25
N LEU A 18 0.72 -15.00 -15.87
CA LEU A 18 -0.56 -15.70 -15.96
C LEU A 18 -1.20 -15.95 -14.58
N LEU A 19 -0.41 -16.38 -13.59
CA LEU A 19 -0.92 -16.64 -12.24
C LEU A 19 -1.55 -15.41 -11.59
N ASN A 20 -0.93 -14.23 -11.73
CA ASN A 20 -1.47 -12.98 -11.21
C ASN A 20 -2.74 -12.56 -11.95
N ARG A 21 -2.77 -12.73 -13.27
CA ARG A 21 -3.99 -12.47 -14.06
C ARG A 21 -5.15 -13.37 -13.62
N LEU A 22 -4.88 -14.64 -13.34
CA LEU A 22 -5.87 -15.58 -12.81
C LEU A 22 -6.33 -15.20 -11.39
N ALA A 23 -5.40 -14.81 -10.52
CA ALA A 23 -5.71 -14.32 -9.17
C ALA A 23 -6.60 -13.07 -9.21
N ILE A 24 -6.29 -12.09 -10.07
CA ILE A 24 -7.11 -10.89 -10.30
C ILE A 24 -8.50 -11.28 -10.82
N LYS A 25 -8.58 -12.19 -11.80
CA LYS A 25 -9.87 -12.65 -12.33
C LYS A 25 -10.71 -13.29 -11.23
N TRP A 26 -10.10 -14.10 -10.37
CA TRP A 26 -10.78 -14.75 -9.26
C TRP A 26 -11.23 -13.76 -8.19
N LEU A 27 -10.40 -12.78 -7.85
CA LEU A 27 -10.73 -11.68 -6.94
C LEU A 27 -11.96 -10.90 -7.43
N LYS A 28 -11.97 -10.50 -8.71
CA LYS A 28 -13.10 -9.80 -9.35
C LYS A 28 -14.36 -10.66 -9.38
N TRP A 29 -14.23 -11.94 -9.69
CA TRP A 29 -15.37 -12.85 -9.75
C TRP A 29 -16.03 -13.08 -8.39
N ARG A 30 -15.25 -13.13 -7.30
CA ARG A 30 -15.75 -13.25 -5.92
C ARG A 30 -16.36 -11.95 -5.39
N ASN A 31 -15.85 -10.79 -5.85
CA ASN A 31 -16.19 -9.45 -5.36
C ASN A 31 -16.80 -8.58 -6.47
N GLN A 32 -17.87 -9.06 -7.11
CA GLN A 32 -18.45 -8.43 -8.31
C GLN A 32 -19.01 -7.02 -8.07
N ASN A 33 -19.34 -6.69 -6.83
CA ASN A 33 -19.78 -5.37 -6.39
C ASN A 33 -18.62 -4.40 -6.09
N TYR A 34 -17.37 -4.84 -6.25
CA TYR A 34 -16.20 -3.97 -6.16
C TYR A 34 -15.66 -3.66 -7.55
N ARG A 35 -15.45 -2.37 -7.82
CA ARG A 35 -14.68 -1.94 -9.00
C ARG A 35 -13.23 -2.36 -8.81
N TYR A 36 -12.57 -2.75 -9.89
CA TYR A 36 -11.14 -3.06 -9.86
C TYR A 36 -10.38 -2.05 -10.72
N GLU A 37 -9.31 -1.47 -10.19
CA GLU A 37 -8.42 -0.58 -10.89
C GLU A 37 -6.96 -1.02 -10.74
N PHE A 38 -6.27 -1.12 -11.87
CA PHE A 38 -4.85 -1.42 -11.92
C PHE A 38 -4.06 -0.18 -12.33
N TYR A 39 -2.97 0.09 -11.64
CA TYR A 39 -2.09 1.23 -11.91
C TYR A 39 -0.69 0.74 -12.25
N ASP A 40 -0.19 1.05 -13.43
CA ASP A 40 1.24 0.98 -13.72
C ASP A 40 1.94 2.31 -13.40
N ASP A 41 3.27 2.34 -13.47
CA ASP A 41 4.07 3.51 -13.12
C ASP A 41 3.62 4.77 -13.87
N ALA A 42 3.32 4.66 -15.17
CA ALA A 42 2.87 5.80 -15.96
C ALA A 42 1.53 6.36 -15.46
N ARG A 43 0.56 5.48 -15.15
CA ARG A 43 -0.72 5.90 -14.58
C ARG A 43 -0.57 6.47 -13.18
N ILE A 44 0.38 5.98 -12.37
CA ILE A 44 0.69 6.55 -11.05
C ILE A 44 1.20 7.99 -11.19
N GLU A 45 2.13 8.25 -12.11
CA GLU A 45 2.68 9.60 -12.29
C GLU A 45 1.60 10.62 -12.68
N VAL A 46 0.71 10.24 -13.61
CA VAL A 46 -0.44 11.07 -14.00
C VAL A 46 -1.34 11.34 -12.80
N PHE A 47 -1.71 10.30 -12.05
CA PHE A 47 -2.52 10.43 -10.84
C PHE A 47 -1.88 11.38 -9.81
N LEU A 48 -0.59 11.21 -9.51
CA LEU A 48 0.08 12.06 -8.51
C LEU A 48 0.13 13.52 -8.96
N LEU A 49 0.40 13.77 -10.26
CA LEU A 49 0.42 15.13 -10.79
C LEU A 49 -0.96 15.79 -10.68
N GLU A 50 -2.02 15.10 -11.10
CA GLU A 50 -3.38 15.63 -11.15
C GLU A 50 -3.99 15.82 -9.76
N ASP A 51 -3.77 14.87 -8.84
CA ASP A 51 -4.47 14.85 -7.56
C ASP A 51 -3.68 15.45 -6.38
N PHE A 52 -2.34 15.58 -6.51
CA PHE A 52 -1.44 16.07 -5.46
C PHE A 52 -0.46 17.17 -5.91
N GLY A 53 -0.26 17.36 -7.22
CA GLY A 53 0.60 18.42 -7.76
C GLY A 53 2.06 18.02 -8.00
N ALA A 54 2.82 18.97 -8.55
CA ALA A 54 4.17 18.74 -9.04
C ALA A 54 5.18 18.36 -7.95
N ASP A 55 5.05 18.91 -6.74
CA ASP A 55 5.97 18.64 -5.63
C ASP A 55 5.90 17.18 -5.19
N VAL A 56 4.69 16.63 -5.06
CA VAL A 56 4.49 15.22 -4.69
C VAL A 56 4.97 14.28 -5.79
N LEU A 57 4.71 14.62 -7.06
CA LEU A 57 5.26 13.87 -8.18
C LEU A 57 6.80 13.91 -8.18
N HIS A 58 7.40 15.07 -7.91
CA HIS A 58 8.84 15.22 -7.83
C HIS A 58 9.45 14.33 -6.74
N THR A 59 8.89 14.36 -5.52
CA THR A 59 9.30 13.46 -4.43
C THR A 59 9.17 11.98 -4.82
N TYR A 60 8.06 11.58 -5.46
CA TYR A 60 7.89 10.21 -5.97
C TYR A 60 8.96 9.80 -6.99
N LYS A 61 9.33 10.72 -7.88
CA LYS A 61 10.36 10.48 -8.92
C LYS A 61 11.76 10.28 -8.36
N LYS A 62 12.05 10.78 -7.16
CA LYS A 62 13.34 10.51 -6.49
C LYS A 62 13.50 9.05 -6.04
N ILE A 63 12.41 8.28 -5.91
CA ILE A 63 12.43 6.90 -5.41
C ILE A 63 12.96 5.95 -6.50
N ASN A 64 14.05 5.23 -6.22
CA ASN A 64 14.71 4.31 -7.16
C ASN A 64 14.18 2.88 -7.11
N ILE A 65 13.57 2.48 -5.99
CA ILE A 65 13.14 1.09 -5.75
C ILE A 65 11.64 0.96 -5.97
N GLY A 66 11.23 0.07 -6.89
CA GLY A 66 9.81 -0.10 -7.25
C GLY A 66 8.89 -0.47 -6.09
N ALA A 67 9.36 -1.26 -5.12
CA ALA A 67 8.59 -1.56 -3.91
C ALA A 67 8.32 -0.28 -3.08
N ALA A 68 9.33 0.58 -2.94
CA ALA A 68 9.19 1.85 -2.23
C ALA A 68 8.25 2.83 -2.99
N LYS A 69 8.24 2.79 -4.33
CA LYS A 69 7.25 3.51 -5.14
C LYS A 69 5.82 3.01 -4.86
N ALA A 70 5.61 1.70 -4.81
CA ALA A 70 4.31 1.11 -4.50
C ALA A 70 3.85 1.43 -3.07
N ASP A 71 4.78 1.53 -2.12
CA ASP A 71 4.51 2.00 -0.76
C ASP A 71 3.98 3.43 -0.76
N PHE A 72 4.64 4.37 -1.44
CA PHE A 72 4.16 5.75 -1.49
C PHE A 72 2.80 5.86 -2.19
N PHE A 73 2.65 5.17 -3.33
CA PHE A 73 1.42 5.17 -4.11
C PHE A 73 0.20 4.68 -3.31
N ARG A 74 0.33 3.58 -2.55
CA ARG A 74 -0.81 3.01 -1.83
C ARG A 74 -1.36 3.94 -0.76
N TYR A 75 -0.51 4.74 -0.12
CA TYR A 75 -0.96 5.78 0.81
C TYR A 75 -1.71 6.89 0.06
N CYS A 76 -1.16 7.37 -1.05
CA CYS A 76 -1.74 8.46 -1.82
C CYS A 76 -3.10 8.09 -2.42
N ILE A 77 -3.21 6.92 -3.06
CA ILE A 77 -4.47 6.50 -3.70
C ILE A 77 -5.58 6.29 -2.68
N LEU A 78 -5.28 5.66 -1.53
CA LEU A 78 -6.26 5.45 -0.49
C LEU A 78 -6.60 6.74 0.26
N TYR A 79 -5.64 7.64 0.47
CA TYR A 79 -5.94 8.95 1.04
C TYR A 79 -6.89 9.74 0.14
N LYS A 80 -6.63 9.77 -1.17
CA LYS A 80 -7.42 10.57 -2.11
C LYS A 80 -8.78 9.96 -2.41
N LYS A 81 -8.83 8.65 -2.65
CA LYS A 81 -10.02 7.97 -3.20
C LYS A 81 -10.66 6.97 -2.25
N GLY A 82 -10.05 6.67 -1.10
CA GLY A 82 -10.45 5.57 -0.24
C GLY A 82 -10.37 4.22 -0.95
N GLY A 83 -10.93 3.19 -0.32
CA GLY A 83 -11.11 1.85 -0.87
C GLY A 83 -10.15 0.85 -0.28
N ILE A 84 -9.73 -0.11 -1.12
CA ILE A 84 -8.91 -1.24 -0.72
C ILE A 84 -7.69 -1.29 -1.63
N TYR A 85 -6.50 -1.24 -1.05
CA TYR A 85 -5.27 -1.54 -1.76
C TYR A 85 -4.81 -2.94 -1.39
N LEU A 86 -4.36 -3.72 -2.39
CA LEU A 86 -3.73 -5.01 -2.21
C LEU A 86 -2.43 -5.06 -3.02
N ASP A 87 -1.35 -5.59 -2.43
CA ASP A 87 -0.18 -5.95 -3.21
C ASP A 87 -0.56 -6.94 -4.32
N ILE A 88 0.19 -6.91 -5.44
CA ILE A 88 -0.16 -7.68 -6.64
C ILE A 88 -0.10 -9.20 -6.43
N ASP A 89 0.58 -9.64 -5.38
CA ASP A 89 0.66 -11.03 -4.94
C ASP A 89 -0.15 -11.33 -3.67
N ALA A 90 -0.98 -10.39 -3.20
CA ALA A 90 -1.96 -10.62 -2.17
C ALA A 90 -3.28 -11.15 -2.76
N TYR A 91 -4.02 -11.93 -1.97
CA TYR A 91 -5.30 -12.51 -2.36
C TYR A 91 -6.26 -12.60 -1.18
N VAL A 92 -7.56 -12.46 -1.46
CA VAL A 92 -8.64 -12.46 -0.46
C VAL A 92 -9.27 -13.85 -0.39
N LEU A 93 -9.30 -14.47 0.79
CA LEU A 93 -10.05 -15.68 1.05
C LEU A 93 -11.53 -15.32 1.31
N GLY A 94 -12.34 -15.36 0.25
CA GLY A 94 -13.78 -15.10 0.34
C GLY A 94 -14.18 -13.75 -0.24
N LYS A 95 -15.17 -13.10 0.40
CA LYS A 95 -15.67 -11.78 -0.02
C LYS A 95 -15.19 -10.71 0.95
N LEU A 96 -14.87 -9.52 0.43
CA LEU A 96 -14.48 -8.38 1.25
C LEU A 96 -15.60 -7.96 2.23
N ASP A 97 -16.86 -8.04 1.80
CA ASP A 97 -18.04 -7.75 2.64
C ASP A 97 -18.22 -8.74 3.82
N GLU A 98 -17.48 -9.85 3.88
CA GLU A 98 -17.54 -10.77 5.04
C GLU A 98 -16.84 -10.20 6.28
N PHE A 99 -15.95 -9.23 6.10
CA PHE A 99 -15.16 -8.65 7.19
C PHE A 99 -15.01 -7.13 7.13
N ILE A 100 -15.48 -6.46 6.07
CA ILE A 100 -15.60 -4.99 6.00
C ILE A 100 -17.06 -4.62 6.27
N GLN A 101 -17.28 -3.85 7.32
CA GLN A 101 -18.58 -3.40 7.79
C GLN A 101 -18.96 -2.06 7.13
N HIS A 102 -20.24 -1.71 7.17
CA HIS A 102 -20.77 -0.56 6.45
C HIS A 102 -20.27 0.80 7.00
N ASP A 103 -20.09 0.86 8.31
CA ASP A 103 -19.67 2.00 9.13
C ASP A 103 -18.15 2.05 9.37
N ASP A 104 -17.39 1.03 8.92
CA ASP A 104 -15.94 1.07 8.98
C ASP A 104 -15.39 2.25 8.17
N LYS A 105 -14.49 3.01 8.81
CA LYS A 105 -13.70 4.10 8.20
C LYS A 105 -12.26 3.69 7.93
N ALA A 106 -11.72 2.78 8.74
CA ALA A 106 -10.46 2.10 8.47
C ALA A 106 -10.51 0.70 9.08
N VAL A 107 -10.03 -0.30 8.33
CA VAL A 107 -9.82 -1.65 8.85
C VAL A 107 -8.33 -1.93 8.77
N ILE A 108 -7.68 -1.95 9.93
CA ILE A 108 -6.24 -2.19 10.06
C ILE A 108 -5.99 -3.54 10.70
N SER A 109 -4.78 -4.08 10.54
CA SER A 109 -4.40 -5.36 11.14
C SER A 109 -2.97 -5.25 11.64
N HIS A 110 -2.68 -5.92 12.75
CA HIS A 110 -1.29 -6.11 13.17
C HIS A 110 -0.56 -7.03 12.18
N GLU A 111 0.72 -6.77 11.96
CA GLU A 111 1.63 -7.74 11.38
C GLU A 111 2.08 -8.74 12.43
N ARG A 112 2.74 -9.81 11.98
CA ARG A 112 3.42 -10.76 12.89
C ARG A 112 4.61 -10.15 13.62
N ASN A 113 5.22 -9.12 13.02
CA ASN A 113 6.30 -8.38 13.66
C ASN A 113 5.68 -7.41 14.69
N PRO A 114 6.05 -7.49 15.97
CA PRO A 114 5.47 -6.64 17.00
C PRO A 114 5.60 -5.14 16.69
N GLY A 115 4.53 -4.39 16.96
CA GLY A 115 4.48 -2.94 16.77
C GLY A 115 4.28 -2.48 15.31
N LEU A 116 4.18 -3.41 14.34
CA LEU A 116 3.90 -3.09 12.95
C LEU A 116 2.46 -3.40 12.56
N PHE A 117 1.93 -2.62 11.62
CA PHE A 117 0.63 -2.80 11.00
C PHE A 117 0.77 -3.19 9.53
N VAL A 118 -0.16 -4.03 9.06
CA VAL A 118 -0.15 -4.57 7.70
C VAL A 118 -0.26 -3.45 6.70
N GLN A 119 0.71 -3.41 5.79
CA GLN A 119 0.82 -2.39 4.74
C GLN A 119 0.68 -2.97 3.33
N TRP A 120 0.87 -4.29 3.16
CA TRP A 120 0.64 -5.02 1.91
C TRP A 120 -0.84 -5.20 1.55
N ALA A 121 -1.75 -4.90 2.47
CA ALA A 121 -3.19 -4.76 2.25
C ALA A 121 -3.73 -3.67 3.17
N MET A 122 -4.48 -2.71 2.63
CA MET A 122 -4.93 -1.52 3.37
C MET A 122 -6.36 -1.16 2.98
N ILE A 123 -7.19 -0.80 3.96
CA ILE A 123 -8.64 -0.59 3.79
C ILE A 123 -9.03 0.71 4.51
N TYR A 124 -9.46 1.72 3.76
CA TYR A 124 -9.64 3.07 4.27
C TYR A 124 -10.76 3.84 3.57
N GLU A 125 -11.43 4.72 4.30
CA GLU A 125 -12.18 5.83 3.71
C GLU A 125 -11.23 6.87 3.10
N ALA A 126 -11.76 7.71 2.21
CA ALA A 126 -10.99 8.83 1.68
C ALA A 126 -10.76 9.89 2.78
N GLY A 127 -9.58 10.50 2.79
CA GLY A 127 -9.23 11.57 3.72
C GLY A 127 -8.76 11.10 5.11
N HIS A 128 -8.60 9.79 5.33
CA HIS A 128 -8.33 9.25 6.67
C HIS A 128 -7.01 9.81 7.28
N PRO A 129 -7.01 10.31 8.54
CA PRO A 129 -5.85 10.97 9.15
C PRO A 129 -4.57 10.12 9.22
N PHE A 130 -4.69 8.80 9.42
CA PHE A 130 -3.53 7.88 9.37
C PHE A 130 -2.77 8.01 8.05
N LEU A 131 -3.48 8.11 6.92
CA LEU A 131 -2.83 8.17 5.61
C LEU A 131 -2.24 9.55 5.34
N ARG A 132 -2.95 10.62 5.71
CA ARG A 132 -2.43 12.00 5.61
C ARG A 132 -1.07 12.14 6.31
N ASP A 133 -1.01 11.73 7.57
CA ASP A 133 0.20 11.89 8.38
C ASP A 133 1.30 10.89 7.96
N THR A 134 0.92 9.72 7.44
CA THR A 134 1.88 8.78 6.83
C THR A 134 2.51 9.36 5.57
N ILE A 135 1.72 9.97 4.67
CA ILE A 135 2.23 10.62 3.46
C ILE A 135 3.20 11.74 3.84
N SER A 136 2.84 12.59 4.81
CA SER A 136 3.71 13.66 5.31
C SER A 136 5.04 13.10 5.84
N ASN A 137 5.01 12.08 6.70
CA ASN A 137 6.22 11.47 7.23
C ASN A 137 7.10 10.84 6.14
N VAL A 138 6.51 10.17 5.16
CA VAL A 138 7.25 9.54 4.06
C VAL A 138 7.85 10.60 3.14
N MET A 139 7.14 11.70 2.86
CA MET A 139 7.69 12.83 2.11
C MET A 139 8.90 13.43 2.83
N ASP A 140 8.82 13.63 4.14
CA ASP A 140 9.95 14.12 4.95
C ASP A 140 11.14 13.15 4.93
N ASN A 141 10.87 11.84 5.00
CA ASN A 141 11.92 10.83 4.92
C ASN A 141 12.66 10.89 3.58
N ILE A 142 11.92 11.03 2.47
CA ILE A 142 12.47 11.11 1.12
C ILE A 142 13.24 12.42 0.92
N ASN A 143 12.64 13.55 1.26
CA ASN A 143 13.22 14.88 1.06
C ASN A 143 14.51 15.09 1.86
N GLN A 144 14.59 14.51 3.06
CA GLN A 144 15.80 14.56 3.90
C GLN A 144 16.70 13.33 3.71
N ASN A 145 16.33 12.41 2.82
CA ASN A 145 17.01 11.13 2.59
C ASN A 145 17.42 10.40 3.89
N LYS A 146 16.50 10.30 4.87
CA LYS A 146 16.83 9.85 6.24
C LYS A 146 17.31 8.40 6.31
N TYR A 147 16.89 7.57 5.35
CA TYR A 147 17.06 6.11 5.37
C TYR A 147 17.57 5.57 4.02
N PRO A 148 18.75 6.00 3.55
CA PRO A 148 19.17 5.84 2.16
C PRO A 148 19.24 4.38 1.71
N ASN A 149 19.38 3.41 2.62
CA ASN A 149 19.50 1.98 2.30
C ASN A 149 18.46 1.10 3.03
N ASP A 150 17.36 1.69 3.52
CA ASP A 150 16.32 0.97 4.25
C ASP A 150 14.92 1.32 3.74
N VAL A 151 14.37 0.46 2.87
CA VAL A 151 13.02 0.63 2.31
C VAL A 151 11.95 0.61 3.40
N HIS A 152 12.11 -0.23 4.43
CA HIS A 152 11.11 -0.37 5.49
C HIS A 152 10.97 0.91 6.32
N GLN A 153 12.09 1.60 6.58
CA GLN A 153 12.11 2.90 7.28
C GLN A 153 11.74 4.05 6.35
N MET A 154 12.18 4.03 5.08
CA MET A 154 11.96 5.14 4.14
C MET A 154 10.48 5.30 3.80
N THR A 155 9.87 4.26 3.22
CA THR A 155 8.49 4.31 2.68
C THR A 155 7.60 3.19 3.22
N GLY A 156 8.18 2.12 3.76
CA GLY A 156 7.47 0.87 4.06
C GLY A 156 6.65 0.89 5.36
N PRO A 157 6.52 -0.26 6.06
CA PRO A 157 5.57 -0.40 7.17
C PRO A 157 5.94 0.42 8.41
N ARG A 158 7.18 0.86 8.58
CA ARG A 158 7.60 1.59 9.80
C ARG A 158 7.02 3.00 9.90
N PRO A 159 7.14 3.90 8.90
CA PRO A 159 6.52 5.23 8.99
C PRO A 159 4.98 5.15 9.14
N TYR A 160 4.34 4.17 8.49
CA TYR A 160 2.91 3.91 8.63
C TYR A 160 2.54 3.46 10.06
N SER A 161 3.26 2.48 10.59
CA SER A 161 2.98 1.96 11.95
C SER A 161 3.30 3.00 13.02
N LEU A 162 4.33 3.81 12.81
CA LEU A 162 4.66 4.94 13.70
C LEU A 162 3.48 5.89 13.84
N VAL A 163 2.84 6.28 12.73
CA VAL A 163 1.66 7.14 12.76
C VAL A 163 0.52 6.48 13.53
N ILE A 164 0.16 5.24 13.20
CA ILE A 164 -0.95 4.55 13.88
C ILE A 164 -0.66 4.43 15.38
N ASN A 165 0.52 3.93 15.76
CA ASN A 165 0.91 3.80 17.16
C ASN A 165 0.85 5.15 17.90
N ASN A 166 1.26 6.25 17.26
CA ASN A 166 1.16 7.58 17.85
C ASN A 166 -0.29 8.03 18.07
N TYR A 167 -1.22 7.73 17.17
CA TYR A 167 -2.64 8.04 17.39
C TYR A 167 -3.21 7.21 18.54
N ILE A 168 -2.90 5.91 18.59
CA ILE A 168 -3.35 5.00 19.65
C ILE A 168 -2.79 5.43 21.01
N ALA A 169 -1.47 5.63 21.11
CA ALA A 169 -0.82 5.98 22.36
C ALA A 169 -1.28 7.32 22.95
N ASN A 170 -1.71 8.25 22.10
CA ASN A 170 -2.18 9.57 22.50
C ASN A 170 -3.72 9.69 22.51
N ASN A 171 -4.47 8.60 22.33
CA ASN A 171 -5.94 8.60 22.24
C ASN A 171 -6.51 9.68 21.31
N LYS A 172 -5.85 9.90 20.17
CA LYS A 172 -6.30 10.91 19.20
C LYS A 172 -7.65 10.47 18.60
N PRO A 173 -8.65 11.36 18.46
CA PRO A 173 -9.96 10.99 17.94
C PRO A 173 -9.86 10.63 16.46
N VAL A 174 -10.00 9.34 16.14
CA VAL A 174 -10.07 8.80 14.78
C VAL A 174 -10.74 7.42 14.83
N ASP A 175 -11.60 7.15 13.85
CA ASP A 175 -12.37 5.91 13.80
C ASP A 175 -11.63 4.84 13.01
N TYR A 176 -11.37 3.69 13.63
CA TYR A 176 -10.76 2.54 12.98
C TYR A 176 -11.14 1.27 13.72
N ARG A 177 -11.00 0.13 13.03
CA ARG A 177 -11.16 -1.20 13.63
C ARG A 177 -9.91 -2.04 13.37
N ILE A 178 -9.46 -2.74 14.41
CA ILE A 178 -8.35 -3.69 14.30
C ILE A 178 -8.90 -5.09 14.03
N LEU A 179 -8.48 -5.72 12.93
CA LEU A 179 -8.85 -7.09 12.55
C LEU A 179 -7.68 -8.06 12.78
N GLY A 180 -7.37 -8.30 14.05
CA GLY A 180 -6.39 -9.30 14.47
C GLY A 180 -5.01 -9.18 13.81
N VAL A 181 -4.40 -10.34 13.51
CA VAL A 181 -3.09 -10.44 12.86
C VAL A 181 -3.27 -10.96 11.44
N ASP A 182 -2.61 -10.33 10.45
CA ASP A 182 -2.77 -10.62 9.03
C ASP A 182 -4.26 -10.75 8.59
N TYR A 183 -5.10 -9.80 9.01
CA TYR A 183 -6.54 -9.75 8.74
C TYR A 183 -7.28 -11.06 9.09
N ASN A 184 -6.90 -11.73 10.18
CA ASN A 184 -7.48 -13.03 10.58
C ASN A 184 -7.53 -14.07 9.44
N LYS A 185 -6.54 -14.02 8.52
CA LYS A 185 -6.43 -14.86 7.32
C LYS A 185 -7.47 -14.60 6.23
N TYR A 186 -8.37 -13.63 6.38
CA TYR A 186 -9.28 -13.20 5.31
C TYR A 186 -8.50 -12.68 4.10
N ILE A 187 -7.32 -12.10 4.32
CA ILE A 187 -6.39 -11.72 3.26
C ILE A 187 -5.06 -12.42 3.51
N LYS A 188 -4.45 -12.95 2.45
CA LYS A 188 -3.14 -13.59 2.51
C LYS A 188 -2.19 -12.91 1.54
N SER A 189 -0.96 -12.69 1.97
CA SER A 189 0.13 -12.27 1.10
C SER A 189 0.80 -13.47 0.43
N ARG A 190 1.56 -13.21 -0.64
CA ARG A 190 2.40 -14.18 -1.35
C ARG A 190 1.62 -15.34 -1.97
N LEU A 191 0.93 -15.05 -3.07
CA LEU A 191 0.39 -16.07 -3.97
C LEU A 191 1.47 -17.14 -4.26
N PRO A 192 1.12 -18.44 -4.28
CA PRO A 192 2.08 -19.49 -4.65
C PRO A 192 2.79 -19.15 -5.97
N LEU A 193 4.11 -19.31 -6.01
CA LEU A 193 4.99 -18.96 -7.15
C LEU A 193 5.08 -17.47 -7.50
N SER A 194 4.57 -16.55 -6.65
CA SER A 194 4.72 -15.10 -6.87
C SER A 194 6.17 -14.63 -6.95
N LYS A 195 7.14 -15.42 -6.45
CA LYS A 195 8.58 -15.15 -6.62
C LYS A 195 9.01 -15.03 -8.09
N MET A 196 8.26 -15.61 -9.04
CA MET A 196 8.51 -15.49 -10.48
C MET A 196 8.10 -14.13 -11.07
N LEU A 197 7.41 -13.28 -10.28
CA LEU A 197 7.06 -11.91 -10.69
C LEU A 197 8.28 -11.02 -10.87
N TYR A 198 9.32 -11.26 -10.08
CA TYR A 198 10.51 -10.42 -10.03
C TYR A 198 11.65 -11.12 -10.74
N LYS A 199 12.34 -10.43 -11.66
CA LYS A 199 13.55 -11.01 -12.23
C LYS A 199 14.59 -11.19 -11.13
N LYS A 200 15.50 -12.15 -11.31
CA LYS A 200 16.58 -12.43 -10.36
C LYS A 200 17.39 -11.14 -10.11
N GLY A 201 17.34 -10.62 -8.87
CA GLY A 201 18.05 -9.39 -8.48
C GLY A 201 17.16 -8.17 -8.26
N GLU A 202 15.93 -8.15 -8.81
CA GLU A 202 15.02 -7.00 -8.71
C GLU A 202 14.22 -6.94 -7.40
N HIS A 203 14.38 -7.92 -6.52
CA HIS A 203 13.71 -7.90 -5.22
C HIS A 203 14.32 -6.80 -4.34
N TRP A 204 13.48 -5.97 -3.73
CA TRP A 204 13.89 -4.78 -2.98
C TRP A 204 14.98 -5.05 -1.93
N LYS A 205 14.93 -6.18 -1.22
CA LYS A 205 15.97 -6.60 -0.24
C LYS A 205 17.38 -6.65 -0.82
N LYS A 206 17.53 -6.93 -2.12
CA LYS A 206 18.82 -6.90 -2.82
C LYS A 206 19.11 -5.50 -3.32
N LEU A 207 18.13 -4.84 -3.93
CA LEU A 207 18.28 -3.49 -4.48
C LEU A 207 18.73 -2.48 -3.43
N GLN A 208 18.15 -2.48 -2.23
CA GLN A 208 18.52 -1.52 -1.18
C GLN A 208 19.98 -1.67 -0.67
N VAL A 209 20.65 -2.79 -0.99
CA VAL A 209 22.07 -2.99 -0.66
C VAL A 209 22.96 -2.50 -1.80
N SER A 210 22.48 -2.56 -3.05
CA SER A 210 23.26 -2.20 -4.24
C SER A 210 23.01 -0.77 -4.74
N GLN A 211 21.92 -0.13 -4.32
CA GLN A 211 21.57 1.24 -4.69
C GLN A 211 20.75 1.90 -3.58
N PRO A 212 20.84 3.24 -3.42
CA PRO A 212 20.04 3.94 -2.44
C PRO A 212 18.54 3.91 -2.83
N VAL A 213 17.67 3.97 -1.82
CA VAL A 213 16.21 4.04 -1.98
C VAL A 213 15.79 5.29 -2.74
N VAL A 214 16.52 6.40 -2.52
CA VAL A 214 16.26 7.72 -3.11
C VAL A 214 17.53 8.21 -3.81
N SER A 215 17.38 8.86 -4.96
CA SER A 215 18.49 9.49 -5.68
C SER A 215 19.05 10.70 -4.93
N ALA A 216 20.35 10.96 -5.07
CA ALA A 216 20.91 12.26 -4.72
C ALA A 216 20.42 13.31 -5.74
N ASP A 217 20.11 14.51 -5.26
CA ASP A 217 19.70 15.65 -6.10
C ASP A 217 20.83 16.12 -7.03
#